data_AF-A0A661M373-F1
#
_entry.id   AF-A0A661M373-F1
#
_cell.length_a   1.000
_cell.length_b   1.000
_cell.length_c   1.000
_cell.angle_alpha   90.00
_cell.angle_beta   90.00
_cell.angle_gamma   90.00
#
_symmetry.space_group_name_H-M   'P 1'
#
loop_
_entity.id
_entity.type
_entity.pdbx_description
1 polymer ?
#
loop_
_entity_poly.entity_id
_entity_poly.type
_entity_poly.pdbx_seq_one_letter_code
_entity_poly.pdbx_strand_id
1 'polypeptide(L)'
;MIHKQPFLRKPLHTWDELKMKITVTKNGARELKRLRFDAIQSIREILKYVPPNDLIGLSFISITDLPTRKLKKHEKIAAAYFKGKKGGGAFIEIYICRLFGHINNPENFRKLLPIQEYGLASTIFHEIGHHVREIRTHGVKKSIGEKFADRYAERILRDYIMDNAGKINHCFDFLETMFSKGNIDQKILESMKEGWEKTYKKALSSEIKAKQNNL
;
A
#
# COMPACT_ATOMS: atom_id res chain seq x y z
N MET A 1 -10.98 9.19 30.16
CA MET A 1 -11.67 10.03 29.14
C MET A 1 -10.64 10.31 28.05
N ILE A 2 -10.70 9.61 26.91
CA ILE A 2 -9.71 9.78 25.82
C ILE A 2 -10.28 10.84 24.87
N HIS A 3 -9.71 12.05 24.87
CA HIS A 3 -10.07 13.09 23.92
C HIS A 3 -9.72 12.64 22.50
N LYS A 4 -10.74 12.32 21.70
CA LYS A 4 -10.60 12.16 20.26
C LYS A 4 -10.68 13.55 19.64
N GLN A 5 -9.52 14.12 19.29
CA GLN A 5 -9.51 15.37 18.52
C GLN A 5 -10.14 15.15 17.14
N PRO A 6 -10.94 16.10 16.62
CA PRO A 6 -11.48 16.04 15.28
C PRO A 6 -10.33 16.11 14.26
N PHE A 7 -10.31 15.15 13.32
CA PHE A 7 -9.36 15.08 12.21
C PHE A 7 -9.63 16.23 11.21
N LEU A 8 -9.13 17.43 11.52
CA LEU A 8 -9.02 18.50 10.54
C LEU A 8 -7.84 18.18 9.62
N ARG A 9 -8.12 17.87 8.34
CA ARG A 9 -7.14 17.59 7.28
C ARG A 9 -6.36 18.87 6.91
N LYS A 10 -5.48 19.36 7.78
CA LYS A 10 -4.33 20.16 7.35
C LYS A 10 -3.19 19.18 7.02
N PRO A 11 -2.47 19.33 5.90
CA PRO A 11 -1.26 18.55 5.67
C PRO A 11 -0.26 18.93 6.76
N LEU A 12 -0.22 18.13 7.82
CA LEU A 12 0.69 18.26 8.93
C LEU A 12 2.02 17.66 8.46
N HIS A 13 3.00 18.54 8.25
CA HIS A 13 4.41 18.28 7.95
C HIS A 13 4.79 18.13 6.46
N THR A 14 5.82 18.88 6.07
CA THR A 14 6.57 18.65 4.83
C THR A 14 7.40 17.39 5.00
N TRP A 15 7.41 16.54 3.97
CA TRP A 15 8.15 15.28 3.92
C TRP A 15 9.62 15.38 4.34
N ASP A 16 10.22 16.56 4.19
CA ASP A 16 11.61 16.85 4.55
C ASP A 16 11.93 16.66 6.05
N GLU A 17 10.92 16.70 6.94
CA GLU A 17 11.10 16.48 8.38
C GLU A 17 11.19 14.99 8.74
N LEU A 18 10.51 14.15 7.97
CA LEU A 18 10.55 12.69 8.11
C LEU A 18 11.75 12.19 7.30
N LYS A 19 12.92 12.06 7.96
CA LYS A 19 14.19 11.57 7.37
C LYS A 19 14.14 10.14 6.78
N MET A 20 12.96 9.57 6.55
CA MET A 20 12.77 8.26 5.96
C MET A 20 13.23 8.26 4.50
N LYS A 21 14.14 7.35 4.17
CA LYS A 21 14.67 7.22 2.80
C LYS A 21 13.86 6.21 2.01
N ILE A 22 13.70 6.44 0.71
CA ILE A 22 13.23 5.40 -0.22
C ILE A 22 14.44 5.02 -1.07
N THR A 23 14.87 3.77 -0.99
CA THR A 23 16.05 3.27 -1.69
C THR A 23 15.66 2.23 -2.71
N VAL A 24 16.37 2.16 -3.84
CA VAL A 24 16.09 1.18 -4.89
C VAL A 24 17.35 0.35 -5.12
N THR A 25 17.25 -0.98 -5.05
CA THR A 25 18.37 -1.86 -5.37
C THR A 25 18.65 -1.86 -6.88
N LYS A 26 19.84 -2.30 -7.30
CA LYS A 26 20.18 -2.40 -8.73
C LYS A 26 19.17 -3.23 -9.53
N ASN A 27 18.68 -4.33 -8.95
CA ASN A 27 17.68 -5.17 -9.61
C ASN A 27 16.29 -4.55 -9.57
N GLY A 28 15.88 -3.93 -8.45
CA GLY A 28 14.65 -3.16 -8.38
C GLY A 28 14.60 -2.05 -9.44
N ALA A 29 15.70 -1.32 -9.62
CA ALA A 29 15.80 -0.24 -10.61
C ALA A 29 15.63 -0.74 -12.05
N ARG A 30 16.14 -1.95 -12.35
CA ARG A 30 15.97 -2.59 -13.66
C ARG A 30 14.50 -2.87 -13.96
N GLU A 31 13.77 -3.42 -12.98
CA GLU A 31 12.36 -3.74 -13.13
C GLU A 31 11.49 -2.49 -13.22
N LEU A 32 11.75 -1.47 -12.39
CA LEU A 32 11.06 -0.19 -12.48
C LEU A 32 11.28 0.50 -13.84
N LYS A 33 12.51 0.45 -14.37
CA LYS A 33 12.83 0.96 -15.72
C LYS A 33 12.09 0.19 -16.80
N ARG A 34 12.01 -1.15 -16.70
CA ARG A 34 11.24 -2.00 -17.62
C ARG A 34 9.77 -1.59 -17.64
N LEU A 35 9.18 -1.38 -16.47
CA LEU A 35 7.77 -0.97 -16.31
C LEU A 35 7.53 0.52 -16.64
N ARG A 36 8.59 1.33 -16.77
CA ARG A 36 8.54 2.80 -16.85
C ARG A 36 7.71 3.39 -15.69
N PHE A 37 8.01 2.92 -14.48
CA PHE A 37 7.27 3.25 -13.26
C PHE A 37 8.14 4.04 -12.28
N ASP A 38 7.67 5.23 -11.88
CA ASP A 38 8.29 6.01 -10.81
C ASP A 38 7.74 5.58 -9.43
N ALA A 39 8.23 4.44 -8.96
CA ALA A 39 7.80 3.91 -7.66
C ALA A 39 8.16 4.82 -6.48
N ILE A 40 9.23 5.63 -6.59
CA ILE A 40 9.63 6.53 -5.50
C ILE A 40 8.54 7.59 -5.31
N GLN A 41 8.10 8.22 -6.41
CA GLN A 41 7.05 9.22 -6.33
C GLN A 41 5.74 8.61 -5.85
N SER A 42 5.32 7.46 -6.38
CA SER A 42 4.10 6.79 -5.93
C SER A 42 4.13 6.44 -4.45
N ILE A 43 5.25 5.92 -3.94
CA ILE A 43 5.41 5.64 -2.50
C ILE A 43 5.29 6.93 -1.68
N ARG A 44 5.89 8.04 -2.10
CA ARG A 44 5.74 9.34 -1.41
C ARG A 44 4.27 9.79 -1.36
N GLU A 45 3.55 9.68 -2.48
CA GLU A 45 2.12 10.03 -2.53
C GLU A 45 1.28 9.12 -1.62
N ILE A 46 1.55 7.81 -1.63
CA ILE A 46 0.89 6.84 -0.75
C ILE A 46 1.12 7.17 0.72
N LEU A 47 2.35 7.50 1.08
CA LEU A 47 2.70 7.73 2.47
C LEU A 47 2.10 9.02 3.04
N LYS A 48 1.62 9.97 2.21
CA LYS A 48 0.91 11.18 2.68
C LYS A 48 -0.34 10.84 3.51
N TYR A 49 -0.88 9.64 3.36
CA TYR A 49 -2.04 9.17 4.11
C TYR A 49 -1.66 8.59 5.48
N VAL A 50 -0.37 8.36 5.74
CA VAL A 50 0.11 7.77 6.99
C VAL A 50 0.37 8.86 8.03
N PRO A 51 -0.17 8.76 9.25
CA PRO A 51 0.15 9.70 10.31
C PRO A 51 1.68 9.76 10.56
N PRO A 52 2.31 10.95 10.61
CA PRO A 52 3.76 11.07 10.78
C PRO A 52 4.32 10.33 12.01
N ASN A 53 3.57 10.34 13.13
CA ASN A 53 3.93 9.62 14.35
C ASN A 53 4.01 8.10 14.18
N ASP A 54 3.28 7.56 13.20
CA ASP A 54 3.30 6.14 12.88
C ASP A 54 4.56 5.75 12.08
N LEU A 55 5.31 6.72 11.54
CA LEU A 55 6.56 6.50 10.80
C LEU A 55 7.82 6.63 11.68
N ILE A 56 7.68 7.08 12.93
CA ILE A 56 8.81 7.22 13.85
C ILE A 56 9.51 5.86 14.05
N GLY A 57 10.83 5.84 13.88
CA GLY A 57 11.65 4.62 13.99
C GLY A 57 11.73 3.77 12.71
N LEU A 58 10.93 4.09 11.69
CA LEU A 58 11.05 3.51 10.35
C LEU A 58 12.06 4.32 9.54
N SER A 59 13.22 3.73 9.26
CA SER A 59 14.36 4.42 8.66
C SER A 59 14.28 4.51 7.14
N PHE A 60 13.83 3.46 6.48
CA PHE A 60 13.72 3.46 5.02
C PHE A 60 12.72 2.42 4.48
N ILE A 61 12.34 2.62 3.23
CA ILE A 61 11.65 1.64 2.38
C ILE A 61 12.59 1.26 1.25
N SER A 62 12.91 -0.02 1.13
CA SER A 62 13.77 -0.56 0.09
C SER A 62 12.95 -1.25 -0.99
N ILE A 63 13.13 -0.83 -2.24
CA ILE A 63 12.49 -1.43 -3.41
C ILE A 63 13.49 -2.39 -4.07
N THR A 64 13.10 -3.64 -4.21
CA THR A 64 13.91 -4.69 -4.82
C THR A 64 13.09 -5.59 -5.74
N ASP A 65 13.74 -6.43 -6.53
CA ASP A 65 13.10 -7.41 -7.40
C ASP A 65 12.50 -8.58 -6.60
N LEU A 66 13.33 -9.21 -5.76
CA LEU A 66 13.03 -10.41 -4.98
C LEU A 66 13.51 -10.27 -3.53
N PRO A 67 12.99 -11.09 -2.60
CA PRO A 67 13.42 -11.09 -1.20
C PRO A 67 14.93 -11.26 -1.04
N THR A 68 15.59 -10.24 -0.46
CA THR A 68 17.04 -10.32 -0.17
C THR A 68 17.35 -11.24 1.01
N ARG A 69 16.36 -11.50 1.88
CA ARG A 69 16.48 -12.38 3.04
C ARG A 69 15.77 -13.70 2.76
N LYS A 70 16.36 -14.82 3.23
CA LYS A 70 15.75 -16.16 3.12
C LYS A 70 14.42 -16.21 3.88
N LEU A 71 13.32 -15.93 3.20
CA LEU A 71 11.96 -16.10 3.71
C LEU A 71 11.58 -17.59 3.54
N LYS A 72 11.71 -18.36 4.63
CA LYS A 72 11.63 -19.84 4.62
C LYS A 72 10.35 -20.45 4.02
N LYS A 73 9.27 -19.68 3.76
CA LYS A 73 7.95 -20.23 3.38
C LYS A 73 7.08 -19.34 2.47
N HIS A 74 7.63 -18.33 1.81
CA HIS A 74 6.78 -17.27 1.26
C HIS A 74 7.15 -16.82 -0.15
N GLU A 75 6.85 -17.66 -1.13
CA GLU A 75 6.98 -17.32 -2.55
C GLU A 75 6.00 -16.23 -3.01
N LYS A 76 4.98 -15.90 -2.20
CA LYS A 76 3.91 -14.96 -2.59
C LYS A 76 3.90 -13.64 -1.81
N ILE A 77 4.89 -13.38 -0.96
CA ILE A 77 4.94 -12.12 -0.22
C ILE A 77 5.32 -10.97 -1.16
N ALA A 78 4.58 -9.86 -1.06
CA ALA A 78 4.77 -8.65 -1.84
C ALA A 78 5.67 -7.60 -1.16
N ALA A 79 5.71 -7.61 0.18
CA ALA A 79 6.60 -6.78 0.98
C ALA A 79 6.84 -7.41 2.36
N ALA A 80 7.86 -6.96 3.08
CA ALA A 80 8.11 -7.40 4.44
C ALA A 80 8.67 -6.29 5.31
N TYR A 81 8.10 -6.13 6.50
CA TYR A 81 8.63 -5.34 7.59
C TYR A 81 9.77 -6.07 8.31
N PHE A 82 10.87 -5.36 8.53
CA PHE A 82 12.00 -5.82 9.31
C PHE A 82 12.25 -4.90 10.49
N LYS A 83 12.10 -5.46 11.70
CA LYS A 83 12.52 -4.81 12.92
C LYS A 83 14.02 -4.50 12.88
N GLY A 84 14.37 -3.28 13.28
CA GLY A 84 15.76 -2.87 13.48
C GLY A 84 16.49 -3.73 14.52
N LYS A 85 17.79 -3.95 14.33
CA LYS A 85 18.68 -4.61 15.32
C LYS A 85 19.64 -3.56 15.89
N LYS A 86 20.01 -3.67 17.18
CA LYS A 86 20.99 -2.85 17.93
C LYS A 86 21.59 -1.67 17.12
N GLY A 87 20.90 -0.52 17.14
CA GLY A 87 21.34 0.73 16.50
C GLY A 87 20.88 0.95 15.05
N GLY A 88 20.50 -0.10 14.33
CA GLY A 88 19.82 0.02 13.04
C GLY A 88 18.32 0.22 13.23
N GLY A 89 17.73 1.19 12.53
CA GLY A 89 16.28 1.40 12.56
C GLY A 89 15.51 0.35 11.74
N ALA A 90 14.20 0.34 11.90
CA ALA A 90 13.33 -0.59 11.18
C ALA A 90 13.23 -0.18 9.70
N PHE A 91 12.87 -1.13 8.83
CA PHE A 91 12.67 -0.84 7.42
C PHE A 91 11.62 -1.77 6.80
N ILE A 92 11.08 -1.35 5.66
CA ILE A 92 10.17 -2.16 4.83
C ILE A 92 10.90 -2.51 3.54
N GLU A 93 10.77 -3.75 3.08
CA GLU A 93 11.28 -4.20 1.78
C GLU A 93 10.11 -4.52 0.86
N ILE A 94 10.08 -3.94 -0.33
CA ILE A 94 9.02 -4.12 -1.34
C ILE A 94 9.58 -4.93 -2.51
N TYR A 95 8.84 -5.96 -2.91
CA TYR A 95 9.23 -6.92 -3.95
C TYR A 95 8.47 -6.64 -5.25
N ILE A 96 9.05 -5.83 -6.13
CA ILE A 96 8.40 -5.35 -7.37
C ILE A 96 7.97 -6.48 -8.29
N CYS A 97 8.77 -7.54 -8.43
CA CYS A 97 8.38 -8.69 -9.25
C CYS A 97 7.19 -9.45 -8.65
N ARG A 98 6.98 -9.39 -7.32
CA ARG A 98 5.85 -10.06 -6.67
C ARG A 98 4.58 -9.22 -6.75
N LEU A 99 4.69 -7.90 -6.65
CA LEU A 99 3.58 -6.98 -6.83
C LEU A 99 3.10 -6.92 -8.28
N PHE A 100 4.04 -6.78 -9.23
CA PHE A 100 3.72 -6.40 -10.62
C PHE A 100 4.18 -7.43 -11.66
N GLY A 101 4.71 -8.58 -11.24
CA GLY A 101 5.23 -9.59 -12.17
C GLY A 101 4.18 -10.24 -13.08
N HIS A 102 2.89 -10.03 -12.79
CA HIS A 102 1.80 -10.44 -13.67
C HIS A 102 1.64 -9.52 -14.90
N ILE A 103 2.32 -8.37 -14.94
CA ILE A 103 2.23 -7.38 -16.03
C ILE A 103 3.56 -7.31 -16.79
N ASN A 104 3.58 -7.93 -17.96
CA ASN A 104 4.75 -7.92 -18.83
C ASN A 104 4.81 -6.69 -19.75
N ASN A 105 3.65 -6.13 -20.11
CA ASN A 105 3.54 -4.99 -21.02
C ASN A 105 3.54 -3.65 -20.25
N PRO A 106 4.57 -2.78 -20.43
CA PRO A 106 4.66 -1.50 -19.73
C PRO A 106 3.55 -0.49 -20.07
N GLU A 107 2.94 -0.59 -21.25
CA GLU A 107 1.80 0.27 -21.62
C GLU A 107 0.55 -0.15 -20.86
N ASN A 108 0.29 -1.45 -20.72
CA ASN A 108 -0.82 -1.95 -19.91
C ASN A 108 -0.60 -1.61 -18.42
N PHE A 109 0.65 -1.71 -17.94
CA PHE A 109 1.00 -1.28 -16.59
C PHE A 109 0.62 0.18 -16.35
N ARG A 110 1.00 1.09 -17.25
CA ARG A 110 0.68 2.52 -17.13
C ARG A 110 -0.81 2.82 -17.19
N LYS A 111 -1.56 2.14 -18.06
CA LYS A 111 -3.02 2.32 -18.14
C LYS A 111 -3.76 1.81 -16.90
N LEU A 112 -3.18 0.85 -16.19
CA LEU A 112 -3.70 0.30 -14.94
C LEU A 112 -3.03 0.90 -13.70
N LEU A 113 -2.21 1.94 -13.86
CA LEU A 113 -1.35 2.46 -12.80
C LEU A 113 -2.12 2.77 -11.50
N PRO A 114 -3.28 3.44 -11.51
CA PRO A 114 -4.06 3.63 -10.28
C PRO A 114 -4.43 2.34 -9.53
N ILE A 115 -4.74 1.25 -10.24
CA ILE A 115 -5.00 -0.07 -9.60
C ILE A 115 -3.71 -0.64 -9.02
N GLN A 116 -2.59 -0.50 -9.73
CA GLN A 116 -1.28 -0.96 -9.27
C GLN A 116 -0.83 -0.19 -8.02
N GLU A 117 -1.03 1.12 -8.00
CA GLU A 117 -0.75 1.98 -6.85
C GLU A 117 -1.67 1.68 -5.68
N TYR A 118 -2.94 1.33 -5.92
CA TYR A 118 -3.83 0.84 -4.87
C TYR A 118 -3.30 -0.45 -4.22
N GLY A 119 -2.84 -1.41 -5.01
CA GLY A 119 -2.21 -2.63 -4.49
C GLY A 119 -0.93 -2.35 -3.69
N LEU A 120 -0.10 -1.44 -4.19
CA LEU A 120 1.10 -0.95 -3.50
C LEU A 120 0.76 -0.25 -2.18
N ALA A 121 -0.27 0.60 -2.17
CA ALA A 121 -0.73 1.34 -0.99
C ALA A 121 -1.21 0.38 0.11
N SER A 122 -2.09 -0.57 -0.25
CA SER A 122 -2.57 -1.61 0.65
C SER A 122 -1.41 -2.39 1.29
N THR A 123 -0.43 -2.79 0.47
CA THR A 123 0.78 -3.50 0.91
C THR A 123 1.61 -2.64 1.89
N ILE A 124 1.88 -1.38 1.54
CA ILE A 124 2.68 -0.49 2.39
C ILE A 124 1.98 -0.21 3.72
N PHE A 125 0.68 0.06 3.71
CA PHE A 125 -0.07 0.33 4.94
C PHE A 125 -0.12 -0.90 5.85
N HIS A 126 -0.16 -2.12 5.30
CA HIS A 126 -0.07 -3.36 6.06
C HIS A 126 1.28 -3.48 6.78
N GLU A 127 2.38 -3.27 6.07
CA GLU A 127 3.72 -3.34 6.65
C GLU A 127 3.97 -2.22 7.69
N ILE A 128 3.41 -1.04 7.48
CA ILE A 128 3.41 0.03 8.50
C ILE A 128 2.57 -0.37 9.70
N GLY A 129 1.46 -1.08 9.51
CA GLY A 129 0.69 -1.67 10.61
C GLY A 129 1.52 -2.61 11.48
N HIS A 130 2.38 -3.43 10.87
CA HIS A 130 3.35 -4.25 11.62
C HIS A 130 4.36 -3.39 12.39
N HIS A 131 4.87 -2.33 11.78
CA HIS A 131 5.78 -1.36 12.43
C HIS A 131 5.12 -0.68 13.64
N VAL A 132 3.94 -0.10 13.46
CA VAL A 132 3.16 0.59 14.50
C VAL A 132 2.87 -0.34 15.68
N ARG A 133 2.50 -1.59 15.38
CA ARG A 133 2.33 -2.62 16.41
C ARG A 133 3.61 -2.84 17.20
N GLU A 134 4.74 -2.99 16.50
CA GLU A 134 6.02 -3.29 17.13
C GLU A 134 6.50 -2.16 18.06
N ILE A 135 6.23 -0.90 17.72
CA ILE A 135 6.60 0.25 18.56
C ILE A 135 5.60 0.49 19.71
N ARG A 136 4.32 0.12 19.55
CA ARG A 136 3.27 0.38 20.56
C ARG A 136 3.00 -0.79 21.50
N THR A 137 3.34 -2.01 21.08
CA THR A 137 2.98 -3.23 21.82
C THR A 137 4.17 -4.17 21.90
N HIS A 138 4.47 -4.64 23.10
CA HIS A 138 5.49 -5.66 23.34
C HIS A 138 4.82 -6.99 23.69
N GLY A 139 5.35 -8.11 23.18
CA GLY A 139 4.93 -9.47 23.59
C GLY A 139 3.62 -9.99 22.96
N VAL A 140 3.04 -9.31 21.98
CA VAL A 140 1.79 -9.75 21.33
C VAL A 140 2.02 -10.95 20.40
N LYS A 141 1.17 -11.98 20.51
CA LYS A 141 1.18 -13.16 19.63
C LYS A 141 1.08 -12.77 18.16
N LYS A 142 1.78 -13.50 17.27
CA LYS A 142 1.84 -13.22 15.83
C LYS A 142 0.46 -13.07 15.16
N SER A 143 -0.49 -13.96 15.46
CA SER A 143 -1.83 -13.93 14.87
C SER A 143 -2.64 -12.67 15.20
N ILE A 144 -2.42 -12.10 16.39
CA ILE A 144 -3.01 -10.80 16.76
C ILE A 144 -2.30 -9.68 15.99
N GLY A 145 -1.01 -9.84 15.71
CA GLY A 145 -0.24 -8.89 14.94
C GLY A 145 -0.66 -8.75 13.49
N GLU A 146 -1.01 -9.84 12.80
CA GLU A 146 -1.58 -9.79 11.45
C GLU A 146 -2.91 -9.03 11.44
N LYS A 147 -3.84 -9.41 12.34
CA LYS A 147 -5.14 -8.73 12.46
C LYS A 147 -5.01 -7.24 12.79
N PHE A 148 -3.97 -6.86 13.55
CA PHE A 148 -3.69 -5.46 13.83
C PHE A 148 -3.25 -4.73 12.56
N ALA A 149 -2.32 -5.31 11.80
CA ALA A 149 -1.85 -4.74 10.54
C ALA A 149 -2.97 -4.58 9.52
N ASP A 150 -3.83 -5.60 9.36
CA ASP A 150 -5.00 -5.54 8.49
C ASP A 150 -5.91 -4.37 8.85
N ARG A 151 -6.30 -4.25 10.13
CA ARG A 151 -7.19 -3.16 10.59
C ARG A 151 -6.55 -1.79 10.45
N TYR A 152 -5.24 -1.70 10.70
CA TYR A 152 -4.50 -0.47 10.53
C TYR A 152 -4.50 -0.03 9.07
N ALA A 153 -4.20 -0.97 8.16
CA ALA A 153 -4.23 -0.75 6.72
C ALA A 153 -5.62 -0.34 6.24
N GLU A 154 -6.66 -1.09 6.61
CA GLU A 154 -8.05 -0.78 6.23
C GLU A 154 -8.47 0.65 6.61
N ARG A 155 -8.05 1.12 7.80
CA ARG A 155 -8.37 2.47 8.27
C ARG A 155 -7.79 3.55 7.38
N ILE A 156 -6.51 3.43 6.99
CA ILE A 156 -5.82 4.43 6.17
C ILE A 156 -6.20 4.29 4.70
N LEU A 157 -6.32 3.05 4.23
CA LEU A 157 -6.69 2.73 2.86
C LEU A 157 -8.06 3.29 2.48
N ARG A 158 -8.99 3.41 3.44
CA ARG A 158 -10.26 4.09 3.22
C ARG A 158 -10.06 5.50 2.67
N ASP A 159 -9.23 6.30 3.33
CA ASP A 159 -9.03 7.70 2.93
C ASP A 159 -8.34 7.76 1.55
N TYR A 160 -7.37 6.86 1.30
CA TYR A 160 -6.75 6.69 -0.01
C TYR A 160 -7.76 6.32 -1.12
N ILE A 161 -8.67 5.38 -0.84
CA ILE A 161 -9.72 4.97 -1.78
C ILE A 161 -10.62 6.14 -2.11
N MET A 162 -11.09 6.89 -1.10
CA MET A 162 -12.00 8.00 -1.32
C MET A 162 -11.38 9.08 -2.23
N ASP A 163 -10.09 9.37 -2.06
CA ASP A 163 -9.40 10.39 -2.82
C ASP A 163 -8.99 9.92 -4.24
N ASN A 164 -8.95 8.60 -4.50
CA ASN A 164 -8.49 8.02 -5.78
C ASN A 164 -9.53 7.18 -6.54
N ALA A 165 -10.77 7.03 -6.02
CA ALA A 165 -11.79 6.17 -6.59
C ALA A 165 -12.08 6.46 -8.06
N GLY A 166 -12.16 7.74 -8.46
CA GLY A 166 -12.39 8.11 -9.86
C GLY A 166 -11.30 7.60 -10.81
N LYS A 167 -10.04 7.70 -10.41
CA LYS A 167 -8.89 7.20 -11.19
C LYS A 167 -8.90 5.68 -11.28
N ILE A 168 -9.24 5.00 -10.18
CA ILE A 168 -9.33 3.53 -10.12
C ILE A 168 -10.50 3.04 -10.98
N ASN A 169 -11.67 3.68 -10.92
CA ASN A 169 -12.82 3.35 -11.75
C ASN A 169 -12.47 3.48 -13.25
N HIS A 170 -11.74 4.53 -13.63
CA HIS A 170 -11.32 4.69 -15.02
C HIS A 170 -10.43 3.55 -15.54
N CYS A 171 -9.64 2.92 -14.67
CA CYS A 171 -8.88 1.72 -15.05
C CYS A 171 -9.78 0.54 -15.40
N PHE A 172 -10.98 0.43 -14.80
CA PHE A 172 -11.92 -0.64 -15.13
C PHE A 172 -12.52 -0.48 -16.53
N ASP A 173 -12.72 0.75 -17.01
CA ASP A 173 -13.13 1.01 -18.41
C ASP A 173 -12.10 0.43 -19.40
N PHE A 174 -10.82 0.59 -19.08
CA PHE A 174 -9.73 0.02 -19.87
C PHE A 174 -9.69 -1.52 -19.79
N LEU A 175 -9.93 -2.10 -18.61
CA LEU A 175 -10.01 -3.55 -18.45
C LEU A 175 -11.17 -4.15 -19.25
N GLU A 176 -12.32 -3.48 -19.31
CA GLU A 176 -13.44 -3.87 -20.18
C GLU A 176 -13.05 -3.86 -21.65
N THR A 177 -12.34 -2.82 -22.10
CA THR A 177 -11.81 -2.74 -23.47
C THR A 177 -10.84 -3.89 -23.75
N MET A 178 -10.01 -4.28 -22.78
CA MET A 178 -9.10 -5.43 -22.92
C MET A 178 -9.86 -6.75 -22.99
N PHE A 179 -10.92 -6.91 -22.21
CA PHE A 179 -11.81 -8.07 -22.26
C PHE A 179 -12.50 -8.19 -23.62
N SER A 180 -13.08 -7.12 -24.17
CA SER A 180 -13.71 -7.13 -25.50
C SER A 180 -12.75 -7.53 -26.63
N LYS A 181 -11.44 -7.37 -26.40
CA LYS A 181 -10.37 -7.78 -27.33
C LYS A 181 -9.82 -9.19 -27.07
N GLY A 182 -10.41 -9.95 -26.13
CA GLY A 182 -9.98 -11.30 -25.77
C GLY A 182 -8.66 -11.38 -24.97
N ASN A 183 -8.18 -10.26 -24.41
CA ASN A 183 -6.91 -10.23 -23.68
C ASN A 183 -7.02 -10.58 -22.19
N ILE A 184 -8.25 -10.63 -21.66
CA ILE A 184 -8.54 -10.95 -20.25
C ILE A 184 -9.74 -11.89 -20.24
N ASP A 185 -9.72 -12.89 -19.37
CA ASP A 185 -10.86 -13.78 -19.15
C ASP A 185 -12.01 -13.05 -18.43
N GLN A 186 -13.25 -13.32 -18.85
CA GLN A 186 -14.44 -12.67 -18.29
C GLN A 186 -14.54 -12.83 -16.77
N LYS A 187 -14.27 -14.05 -16.25
CA LYS A 187 -14.40 -14.35 -14.82
C LYS A 187 -13.36 -13.58 -14.01
N ILE A 188 -12.18 -13.35 -14.57
CA ILE A 188 -11.14 -12.52 -13.93
C ILE A 188 -11.62 -11.07 -13.84
N LEU A 189 -12.14 -10.51 -14.93
CA LEU A 189 -12.66 -9.14 -14.93
C LEU A 189 -13.81 -8.96 -13.93
N GLU A 190 -14.77 -9.87 -13.93
CA GLU A 190 -15.91 -9.86 -13.00
C GLU A 190 -15.43 -9.96 -11.55
N SER A 191 -14.53 -10.90 -11.24
CA SER A 191 -13.97 -11.04 -9.90
C SER A 191 -13.24 -9.77 -9.42
N MET A 192 -12.49 -9.11 -10.30
CA MET A 192 -11.82 -7.85 -9.99
C MET A 192 -12.82 -6.72 -9.71
N LYS A 193 -13.88 -6.60 -10.52
CA LYS A 193 -14.94 -5.60 -10.34
C LYS A 193 -15.70 -5.82 -9.04
N GLU A 194 -16.13 -7.05 -8.77
CA GLU A 194 -16.83 -7.40 -7.53
C GLU A 194 -15.98 -7.09 -6.29
N GLY A 195 -14.69 -7.47 -6.34
CA GLY A 195 -13.75 -7.19 -5.26
C GLY A 195 -13.56 -5.68 -5.02
N TRP A 196 -13.44 -4.91 -6.09
CA TRP A 196 -13.34 -3.45 -6.03
C TRP A 196 -14.63 -2.81 -5.50
N GLU A 197 -15.79 -3.17 -6.04
CA GLU A 197 -17.08 -2.64 -5.59
C GLU A 197 -17.32 -2.89 -4.10
N LYS A 198 -17.05 -4.11 -3.64
CA LYS A 198 -17.16 -4.47 -2.22
C LYS A 198 -16.27 -3.59 -1.35
N THR A 199 -15.02 -3.40 -1.79
CA THR A 199 -14.05 -2.56 -1.10
C THR A 199 -14.48 -1.10 -1.05
N TYR A 200 -14.91 -0.56 -2.19
CA TYR A 200 -15.37 0.82 -2.32
C TYR A 200 -16.62 1.09 -1.48
N LYS A 201 -17.64 0.22 -1.55
CA LYS A 201 -18.87 0.31 -0.73
C LYS A 201 -18.55 0.27 0.78
N LYS A 202 -17.59 -0.56 1.20
CA LYS A 202 -17.11 -0.61 2.59
C LYS A 202 -16.44 0.70 3.00
N ALA A 203 -15.58 1.26 2.16
CA ALA A 203 -14.92 2.54 2.41
C ALA A 203 -15.94 3.69 2.54
N LEU A 204 -16.87 3.79 1.58
CA LEU A 204 -17.93 4.80 1.56
C LEU A 204 -18.85 4.71 2.79
N SER A 205 -19.30 3.51 3.14
CA SER A 205 -20.14 3.30 4.33
C SER A 205 -19.44 3.72 5.62
N SER A 206 -18.13 3.48 5.70
CA SER A 206 -17.32 3.87 6.86
C SER A 206 -17.14 5.39 6.96
N GLU A 207 -17.02 6.07 5.82
CA GLU A 207 -16.94 7.53 5.73
C GLU A 207 -18.27 8.18 6.17
N ILE A 208 -19.40 7.66 5.71
CA ILE A 208 -20.74 8.14 6.11
C ILE A 208 -20.93 8.01 7.63
N LYS A 209 -20.60 6.86 8.21
CA LYS A 209 -20.66 6.64 9.67
C LYS A 209 -19.72 7.58 10.43
N ALA A 210 -18.53 7.84 9.91
CA ALA A 210 -17.59 8.77 10.54
C ALA A 210 -18.13 10.20 10.57
N LYS A 211 -18.80 10.65 9.50
CA LYS A 211 -19.45 11.97 9.45
C LYS A 211 -20.64 12.08 10.40
N GLN A 212 -21.47 11.04 10.50
CA GLN A 212 -22.63 11.02 11.39
C GLN A 212 -22.27 11.07 12.88
N ASN A 213 -21.14 10.50 13.30
CA ASN A 213 -20.70 10.50 14.70
C ASN A 213 -19.99 11.80 15.13
N ASN A 214 -19.71 12.70 14.19
CA ASN A 214 -19.06 14.00 14.45
C ASN A 214 -20.04 15.17 14.35
N LEU A 215 -21.33 14.88 14.13
CA LEU A 215 -22.46 15.81 14.18
C LEU A 215 -23.26 15.52 15.45
#